data_AF-A0A2V8YHN7-F1
#
_entry.id   AF-A0A2V8YHN7-F1
#
_cell.length_a   1.000
_cell.length_b   1.000
_cell.length_c   1.000
_cell.angle_alpha   90.00
_cell.angle_beta   90.00
_cell.angle_gamma   90.00
#
_symmetry.space_group_name_H-M   'P 1'
#
loop_
_entity.id
_entity.type
_entity.pdbx_description
1 polymer ?
#
loop_
_entity_poly.entity_id
_entity_poly.type
_entity_poly.pdbx_seq_one_letter_code
_entity_poly.pdbx_strand_id
1 'polypeptide(L)'
;MDSAQIYSSTLEQLNKTVVRLTSPEWDAKVQGAPPEQRQEALAELLRVQHARLVLANAALQEIAEQLKANEQNLLDGQKALQLELDKLATVEAVLKAISSLVNVVARIVPLI
;
A
#
# COMPACT_ATOMS: atom_id res chain seq x y z
N MET A 1 12.36 -5.24 -18.41
CA MET A 1 12.57 -4.37 -17.24
C MET A 1 11.21 -3.96 -16.74
N ASP A 2 10.96 -4.14 -15.45
CA ASP A 2 9.66 -3.84 -14.83
C ASP A 2 9.44 -2.32 -14.81
N SER A 3 8.23 -1.86 -15.15
CA SER A 3 7.90 -0.43 -15.20
C SER A 3 8.14 0.23 -13.84
N ALA A 4 7.85 -0.47 -12.75
CA ALA A 4 8.08 0.01 -11.38
C ALA A 4 9.57 0.31 -11.10
N GLN A 5 10.50 -0.49 -11.63
CA GLN A 5 11.95 -0.25 -11.49
C GLN A 5 12.40 0.99 -12.27
N ILE A 6 11.84 1.22 -13.46
CA ILE A 6 12.12 2.42 -14.25
C ILE A 6 11.60 3.66 -13.52
N TYR A 7 10.40 3.59 -12.94
CA TYR A 7 9.83 4.69 -12.16
C TYR A 7 10.67 5.04 -10.93
N SER A 8 11.01 4.03 -10.11
CA SER A 8 11.81 4.25 -8.89
C SER A 8 13.19 4.82 -9.21
N SER A 9 13.88 4.27 -10.22
CA SER A 9 15.21 4.76 -10.62
C SER A 9 15.16 6.19 -11.19
N THR A 10 14.10 6.51 -11.96
CA THR A 10 13.89 7.86 -12.50
C THR A 10 13.64 8.87 -11.37
N LEU A 11 12.79 8.52 -10.39
CA LEU A 11 12.50 9.40 -9.25
C LEU A 11 13.75 9.62 -8.38
N GLU A 12 14.57 8.59 -8.19
CA GLU A 12 15.84 8.70 -7.48
C GLU A 12 16.81 9.63 -8.20
N GLN A 13 16.94 9.50 -9.52
CA GLN A 13 17.78 10.40 -10.34
C GLN A 13 17.28 11.84 -10.30
N LEU A 14 15.96 12.06 -10.35
CA LEU A 14 15.37 13.40 -10.22
C LEU A 14 15.62 13.99 -8.84
N ASN A 15 15.52 13.20 -7.76
CA ASN A 15 15.86 13.65 -6.41
C ASN A 15 17.33 14.07 -6.32
N LYS A 16 18.26 13.24 -6.81
CA LYS A 16 19.70 13.59 -6.85
C LYS A 16 19.95 14.86 -7.66
N THR A 17 19.25 15.02 -8.77
CA THR A 17 19.37 16.19 -9.65
C THR A 17 18.85 17.45 -8.96
N VAL A 18 17.70 17.38 -8.28
CA VAL A 18 17.15 18.51 -7.51
C VAL A 18 18.11 18.93 -6.40
N VAL A 19 18.66 17.98 -5.63
CA VAL A 19 19.64 18.28 -4.57
C VAL A 19 20.85 19.02 -5.14
N ARG A 20 21.35 18.58 -6.29
CA ARG A 20 22.47 19.27 -6.97
C ARG A 20 22.07 20.67 -7.47
N LEU A 21 20.89 20.81 -8.09
CA LEU A 21 20.41 22.08 -8.64
C LEU A 21 19.85 23.05 -7.58
N THR A 22 19.81 22.64 -6.31
CA THR A 22 19.45 23.49 -5.16
C THR A 22 20.61 23.68 -4.19
N SER A 23 21.80 23.19 -4.56
CA SER A 23 23.00 23.32 -3.74
C SER A 23 23.51 24.76 -3.72
N PRO A 24 24.13 25.21 -2.61
CA PRO A 24 24.75 26.53 -2.53
C PRO A 24 25.79 26.77 -3.62
N GLU A 25 26.54 25.73 -4.03
CA GLU A 25 27.55 25.81 -5.08
C GLU A 25 26.92 26.04 -6.46
N TRP A 26 25.74 25.48 -6.71
CA TRP A 26 24.99 25.72 -7.93
C TRP A 26 24.40 27.12 -7.94
N ASP A 27 23.79 27.57 -6.84
CA ASP A 27 23.24 28.92 -6.74
C ASP A 27 24.33 29.98 -6.95
N ALA A 28 25.50 29.82 -6.31
CA ALA A 28 26.64 30.72 -6.52
C ALA A 28 27.07 30.79 -8.00
N LYS A 29 27.08 29.66 -8.71
CA LYS A 29 27.39 29.61 -10.16
C LYS A 29 26.32 30.33 -11.00
N VAL A 30 25.06 30.14 -10.66
CA VAL A 30 23.91 30.72 -11.38
C VAL A 30 23.82 32.24 -11.15
N GLN A 31 24.10 32.71 -9.93
CA GLN A 31 24.17 34.14 -9.65
C GLN A 31 25.36 34.82 -10.35
N GLY A 32 26.49 34.12 -10.48
CA GLY A 32 27.67 34.61 -11.22
C GLY A 32 27.53 34.61 -12.74
N ALA A 33 26.49 33.98 -13.29
CA ALA A 33 26.28 33.87 -14.73
C ALA A 33 25.60 35.12 -15.33
N PRO A 34 25.76 35.37 -16.65
CA PRO A 34 24.99 36.38 -17.37
C PRO A 34 23.47 36.16 -17.24
N PRO A 35 22.64 37.21 -17.36
CA PRO A 35 21.20 37.13 -17.12
C PRO A 35 20.48 36.03 -17.92
N GLU A 36 20.84 35.86 -19.20
CA GLU A 36 20.23 34.85 -20.07
C GLU A 36 20.53 33.41 -19.59
N GLN A 37 21.79 33.14 -19.23
CA GLN A 37 22.20 31.84 -18.71
C GLN A 37 21.59 31.55 -17.34
N ARG A 38 21.43 32.58 -16.51
CA ARG A 38 20.74 32.49 -15.23
C ARG A 38 19.27 32.10 -15.42
N GLN A 39 18.58 32.75 -16.36
CA GLN A 39 17.18 32.48 -16.65
C GLN A 39 16.98 31.05 -17.18
N GLU A 40 17.86 30.59 -18.06
CA GLU A 40 17.84 29.22 -18.58
C GLU A 40 18.07 28.18 -17.47
N ALA A 41 19.06 28.41 -16.60
CA ALA A 41 19.34 27.53 -15.47
C ALA A 41 18.18 27.42 -14.47
N LEU A 42 17.52 28.54 -14.17
CA LEU A 42 16.33 28.56 -13.30
C LEU A 42 15.11 27.90 -13.96
N ALA A 43 14.93 28.08 -15.27
CA ALA A 43 13.88 27.40 -16.02
C ALA A 43 14.08 25.88 -16.01
N GLU A 44 15.32 25.42 -16.13
CA GLU A 44 15.66 24.00 -16.06
C GLU A 44 15.40 23.41 -14.67
N LEU A 45 15.75 24.15 -13.60
CA LEU A 45 15.41 23.77 -12.23
C LEU A 45 13.88 23.62 -12.06
N LEU A 46 13.08 24.55 -12.59
CA LEU A 46 11.61 24.46 -12.55
C LEU A 46 11.09 23.22 -13.27
N ARG A 47 11.62 22.89 -14.46
CA ARG A 47 11.23 21.69 -15.21
C ARG A 47 11.52 20.41 -14.45
N VAL A 48 12.72 20.30 -13.86
CA VAL A 48 13.12 19.13 -13.07
C VAL A 48 12.22 18.98 -11.83
N GLN A 49 11.92 20.08 -11.13
CA GLN A 49 11.01 20.05 -9.99
C GLN A 49 9.59 19.64 -10.39
N HIS A 50 9.07 20.17 -11.51
CA HIS A 50 7.77 19.80 -12.03
C HIS A 50 7.70 18.32 -12.40
N ALA A 51 8.69 17.80 -13.13
CA ALA A 51 8.77 16.38 -13.51
C ALA A 51 8.79 15.46 -12.28
N ARG A 52 9.57 15.83 -11.26
CA ARG A 52 9.62 15.11 -9.98
C ARG A 52 8.25 15.08 -9.29
N LEU A 53 7.55 16.22 -9.24
CA LEU A 53 6.22 16.30 -8.62
C LEU A 53 5.19 15.44 -9.34
N VAL A 54 5.15 15.50 -10.68
CA VAL A 54 4.23 14.68 -11.49
C VAL A 54 4.47 13.20 -11.26
N LEU A 55 5.74 12.76 -11.28
CA LEU A 55 6.09 11.35 -11.07
C LEU A 55 5.81 10.90 -9.64
N ALA A 56 6.11 11.72 -8.63
CA ALA A 56 5.81 11.41 -7.24
C ALA A 56 4.31 11.29 -7.00
N ASN A 57 3.50 12.19 -7.57
CA ASN A 57 2.05 12.14 -7.45
C ASN A 57 1.46 10.91 -8.15
N ALA A 58 1.97 10.53 -9.33
CA ALA A 58 1.54 9.31 -10.00
C ALA A 58 1.83 8.06 -9.14
N ALA A 59 3.02 7.97 -8.55
CA ALA A 59 3.38 6.86 -7.66
C ALA A 59 2.50 6.83 -6.39
N LEU A 60 2.19 7.99 -5.80
CA LEU A 60 1.29 8.07 -4.65
C LEU A 60 -0.14 7.67 -5.00
N GLN A 61 -0.62 8.02 -6.20
CA GLN A 61 -1.94 7.62 -6.70
C GLN A 61 -2.03 6.10 -6.85
N GLU A 62 -1.01 5.46 -7.44
CA GLU A 62 -0.95 4.00 -7.57
C GLU A 62 -0.95 3.31 -6.20
N ILE A 63 -0.16 3.81 -5.24
CA ILE A 63 -0.16 3.30 -3.86
C ILE A 63 -1.53 3.45 -3.21
N ALA A 64 -2.20 4.59 -3.40
CA ALA A 64 -3.53 4.83 -2.84
C ALA A 64 -4.57 3.86 -3.41
N GLU A 65 -4.51 3.57 -4.71
CA GLU A 65 -5.38 2.58 -5.35
C GLU A 65 -5.13 1.16 -4.83
N GLN A 66 -3.85 0.77 -4.68
CA GLN A 66 -3.48 -0.51 -4.09
C GLN A 66 -3.94 -0.64 -2.62
N LEU A 67 -3.80 0.43 -1.82
CA LEU A 67 -4.28 0.46 -0.45
C LEU A 67 -5.79 0.29 -0.36
N LYS A 68 -6.54 0.97 -1.24
CA LYS A 68 -8.00 0.84 -1.31
C LYS A 68 -8.43 -0.57 -1.70
N ALA A 69 -7.73 -1.20 -2.65
CA ALA A 69 -7.99 -2.59 -3.02
C ALA A 69 -7.68 -3.55 -1.85
N ASN A 70 -6.57 -3.33 -1.14
CA ASN A 70 -6.20 -4.12 0.03
C ASN A 70 -7.18 -3.97 1.19
N GLU A 71 -7.69 -2.76 1.43
CA GLU A 71 -8.73 -2.50 2.42
C GLU A 71 -10.01 -3.29 2.10
N GLN A 72 -10.45 -3.28 0.84
CA GLN A 72 -11.61 -4.06 0.41
C GLN A 72 -11.38 -5.56 0.60
N ASN A 73 -10.23 -6.08 0.18
CA ASN A 73 -9.87 -7.49 0.36
C ASN A 73 -9.82 -7.90 1.84
N LEU A 74 -9.35 -7.01 2.72
CA LEU A 74 -9.32 -7.25 4.16
C LEU A 74 -10.74 -7.35 4.74
N LEU A 75 -11.63 -6.45 4.35
CA LEU A 75 -13.04 -6.47 4.76
C LEU A 75 -13.75 -7.75 4.29
N ASP A 76 -13.49 -8.18 3.05
CA ASP A 76 -14.08 -9.40 2.50
C ASP A 76 -13.52 -10.65 3.19
N GLY A 77 -12.21 -10.67 3.47
CA GLY A 77 -11.57 -11.72 4.27
C GLY A 77 -12.13 -11.80 5.69
N GLN A 78 -12.39 -10.67 6.34
CA GLN A 78 -13.01 -10.62 7.67
C GLN A 78 -14.42 -11.22 7.66
N LYS A 79 -15.23 -10.89 6.65
CA LYS A 79 -16.58 -11.48 6.49
C LYS A 79 -16.52 -12.99 6.26
N ALA A 80 -15.60 -13.45 5.42
CA ALA A 80 -15.41 -14.88 5.17
C ALA A 80 -14.99 -15.62 6.45
N LEU A 81 -14.06 -15.04 7.23
CA LEU A 81 -13.64 -15.61 8.50
C LEU A 81 -14.80 -15.70 9.48
N GLN A 82 -15.62 -14.65 9.59
CA GLN A 82 -16.79 -14.66 10.46
C GLN A 82 -17.79 -15.76 10.07
N LEU A 83 -18.03 -15.93 8.77
CA LEU A 83 -18.90 -16.99 8.25
C LEU A 83 -18.39 -18.39 8.63
N GLU A 84 -17.07 -18.62 8.52
CA GLU A 84 -16.47 -19.89 8.92
C GLU A 84 -16.54 -20.11 10.44
N LEU A 85 -16.36 -19.06 11.25
CA LEU A 85 -16.56 -19.13 12.70
C LEU A 85 -18.00 -19.50 13.06
N ASP A 86 -19.00 -18.92 12.39
CA ASP A 86 -20.41 -19.21 12.61
C ASP A 86 -20.76 -20.68 12.25
N LYS A 87 -20.16 -21.21 11.18
CA LYS A 87 -20.27 -22.64 10.82
C LYS A 87 -19.66 -23.53 11.91
N LEU A 88 -18.47 -23.19 12.41
CA LEU A 88 -17.82 -23.96 13.47
C LEU A 88 -18.65 -23.96 14.76
N ALA A 89 -19.22 -22.82 15.15
CA ALA A 89 -20.12 -22.74 16.30
C ALA A 89 -21.36 -23.62 16.14
N THR A 90 -21.91 -23.69 14.91
CA THR A 90 -23.02 -24.59 14.59
C THR A 90 -22.63 -26.07 14.73
N VAL A 91 -21.46 -26.46 14.22
CA VAL A 91 -20.94 -27.83 14.37
C VAL A 91 -20.74 -28.19 15.84
N GLU A 92 -20.18 -27.27 16.63
CA GLU A 92 -20.02 -27.47 18.07
C GLU A 92 -21.37 -27.68 18.77
N ALA A 93 -22.39 -26.90 18.41
CA ALA A 93 -23.74 -27.04 18.95
C ALA A 93 -24.36 -28.42 18.62
N VAL A 94 -24.18 -28.89 17.38
CA VAL A 94 -24.64 -30.23 16.96
C VAL A 94 -23.92 -31.32 17.75
N LEU A 95 -22.60 -31.24 17.91
CA LEU A 95 -21.83 -32.21 18.68
C LEU A 95 -22.25 -32.24 20.16
N LYS A 96 -22.55 -31.08 20.76
CA LYS A 96 -23.11 -30.98 22.12
C LYS A 96 -24.48 -31.65 22.22
N ALA A 97 -25.36 -31.42 21.25
CA ALA A 97 -26.69 -32.05 21.21
C ALA A 97 -26.60 -33.58 21.11
N ILE A 98 -25.73 -34.10 20.24
CA ILE A 98 -25.49 -35.54 20.11
C ILE A 98 -24.93 -36.11 21.42
N SER A 99 -23.95 -35.45 22.03
CA SER A 99 -23.37 -35.88 23.30
C SER A 99 -24.41 -35.94 24.43
N SER A 100 -25.33 -34.98 24.47
CA SER A 100 -26.45 -34.99 25.41
C SER A 100 -27.39 -36.19 25.16
N LEU A 101 -27.72 -36.48 23.91
CA LEU A 101 -28.56 -37.62 23.56
C LEU A 101 -27.90 -38.95 23.96
N VAL A 102 -26.62 -39.12 23.64
CA VAL A 102 -25.85 -40.31 24.03
C VAL A 102 -25.84 -40.49 25.54
N ASN A 103 -25.68 -39.40 26.32
CA ASN A 103 -25.75 -39.46 27.77
C ASN A 103 -27.13 -39.90 28.30
N VAL A 104 -28.22 -39.47 27.66
CA VAL A 104 -29.58 -39.90 28.01
C VAL A 104 -29.76 -41.39 27.72
N VAL A 105 -29.37 -41.84 26.52
CA VAL A 105 -29.45 -43.25 26.13
C VAL A 105 -28.60 -44.13 27.04
N ALA A 106 -27.37 -43.71 27.34
CA ALA A 106 -26.47 -44.43 28.26
C ALA A 106 -27.03 -44.57 29.68
N ARG A 107 -27.89 -43.65 30.13
CA ARG A 107 -28.60 -43.75 31.43
C ARG A 107 -29.81 -44.67 31.38
N ILE A 108 -30.48 -44.79 30.23
CA ILE A 108 -31.69 -45.60 30.08
C ILE A 108 -31.37 -47.07 29.78
N VAL A 109 -30.36 -47.34 28.97
CA VAL A 109 -29.94 -48.72 28.60
C VAL A 109 -29.76 -49.66 29.80
N PRO A 110 -29.12 -49.27 30.92
CA PRO A 110 -28.98 -50.16 32.09
C PRO A 110 -30.27 -50.37 32.91
N LEU A 111 -31.38 -49.67 32.59
CA LEU A 111 -32.68 -49.82 33.26
C LEU A 111 -33.65 -50.76 32.50
N ILE A 112 -33.21 -51.31 31.36
CA ILE A 112 -33.93 -52.30 30.54
C ILE A 112 -33.18 -53.63 30.65
#